data_AF-A0A9N9YLC9-F1
#
_entry.id   AF-A0A9N9YLC9-F1
#
_cell.length_a   1.000
_cell.length_b   1.000
_cell.length_c   1.000
_cell.angle_alpha   90.00
_cell.angle_beta   90.00
_cell.angle_gamma   90.00
#
_symmetry.space_group_name_H-M   'P 1'
#
loop_
_entity.id
_entity.type
_entity.pdbx_description
1 polymer ?
#
loop_
_entity_poly.entity_id
_entity_poly.type
_entity_poly.pdbx_seq_one_letter_code
_entity_poly.pdbx_strand_id
1 'polypeptide(L)'
;MRWVEVLIHKLYKNDSSSSLRILKPDRWVKRQHNGSNESPQARFMQPLCDPVPNEVDTSSTPIQEQDNADKDVVLFMPYLHWDEEKAYIERNTVIENHGQCMDDEWTKEQKLLHQYVYDKSNHPLHLMHTRRTLDQFYYHSLKSTKKRDGDQAVSRYQTTYFPNKPKIIAVADQLWLWVLVGPSKRAQAVISCFPSKQASDLTTGESRDPAGKTEVLQKIKHYLPQEPQTVRNPYDLVGVIASMCSRAFLDSSIPPTGLRFADVYESSISNIMNEEAELFDDFNATLDLRSTVTTTTREMLETLRELKSRTSFSEDRTFELKRTLMKYNDDTKAQEIAMDKDINAILKSTNPEFAEEAARFLQMLIISNILDITREIGLLRKIKDIQDELSIISMLNFLVDLKQKQSNVMDARATRIQAQASYKMTLQSEKQGKVLLIFTVTTIVFLPLSFMAAFFAINITEFQRDAGGTLGLGYVSDIMCEFL
;
A
#
# COMPACT_ATOMS: atom_id res chain seq x y z
N MET A 1 13.16 -4.00 -17.02
CA MET A 1 11.85 -3.56 -17.55
C MET A 1 11.99 -2.62 -18.75
N ARG A 2 12.58 -3.05 -19.87
CA ARG A 2 12.95 -2.18 -21.02
C ARG A 2 11.77 -1.66 -21.85
N TRP A 3 10.59 -2.29 -21.73
CA TRP A 3 9.37 -1.77 -22.37
C TRP A 3 9.01 -0.36 -21.85
N VAL A 4 9.29 -0.04 -20.57
CA VAL A 4 9.07 1.29 -20.01
C VAL A 4 10.01 2.30 -20.65
N GLU A 5 11.28 1.93 -20.85
CA GLU A 5 12.27 2.80 -21.49
C GLU A 5 11.85 3.14 -22.92
N VAL A 6 11.40 2.13 -23.68
CA VAL A 6 10.87 2.31 -25.04
C VAL A 6 9.61 3.17 -25.03
N LEU A 7 8.69 2.95 -24.09
CA LEU A 7 7.46 3.73 -23.97
C LEU A 7 7.77 5.20 -23.70
N ILE A 8 8.59 5.50 -22.69
CA ILE A 8 8.96 6.86 -22.31
C ILE A 8 9.71 7.55 -23.46
N HIS A 9 10.64 6.86 -24.12
CA HIS A 9 11.35 7.42 -25.27
C HIS A 9 10.40 7.78 -26.43
N LYS A 10 9.41 6.92 -26.71
CA LYS A 10 8.38 7.18 -27.72
C LYS A 10 7.49 8.36 -27.36
N LEU A 11 7.14 8.52 -26.08
CA LEU A 11 6.29 9.61 -25.60
C LEU A 11 6.98 10.98 -25.69
N TYR A 12 8.30 11.01 -25.52
CA TYR A 12 9.12 12.21 -25.78
C TYR A 12 9.46 12.41 -27.26
N LYS A 13 8.78 11.71 -28.19
CA LYS A 13 9.03 11.79 -29.65
C LYS A 13 10.51 11.58 -30.01
N ASN A 14 11.18 10.66 -29.31
CA ASN A 14 12.61 10.37 -29.44
C ASN A 14 13.55 11.51 -29.00
N ASP A 15 13.08 12.48 -28.20
CA ASP A 15 13.99 13.36 -27.46
C ASP A 15 14.72 12.56 -26.37
N SER A 16 15.97 12.20 -26.69
CA SER A 16 16.84 11.44 -25.81
C SER A 16 17.17 12.18 -24.52
N SER A 17 17.22 13.52 -24.50
CA SER A 17 17.62 14.26 -23.28
C SER A 17 16.54 14.17 -22.21
N SER A 18 15.30 14.48 -22.58
CA SER A 18 14.16 14.45 -21.65
C SER A 18 13.85 13.03 -21.17
N SER A 19 13.92 12.03 -22.06
CA SER A 19 13.67 10.62 -21.70
C SER A 19 14.75 10.06 -20.75
N LEU A 20 16.04 10.33 -20.99
CA LEU A 20 17.14 9.94 -20.10
C LEU A 20 17.07 10.63 -18.73
N ARG A 21 16.49 11.84 -18.67
CA ARG A 21 16.36 12.61 -17.43
C ARG A 21 15.41 11.96 -16.42
N ILE A 22 14.27 11.46 -16.90
CA ILE A 22 13.31 10.70 -16.10
C ILE A 22 13.85 9.32 -15.75
N LEU A 23 14.52 8.68 -16.72
CA LEU A 23 15.05 7.33 -16.58
C LEU A 23 16.48 7.28 -16.00
N LYS A 24 16.92 8.36 -15.32
CA LYS A 24 18.23 8.37 -14.65
C LYS A 24 18.39 7.14 -13.75
N PRO A 25 19.60 6.56 -13.65
CA PRO A 25 19.83 5.33 -12.88
C PRO A 25 19.31 5.40 -11.45
N ASP A 26 19.44 6.55 -10.76
CA ASP A 26 18.99 6.73 -9.37
C ASP A 26 17.46 6.74 -9.20
N ARG A 27 16.71 6.99 -10.28
CA ARG A 27 15.24 7.01 -10.30
C ARG A 27 14.66 5.73 -10.85
N TRP A 28 15.34 5.06 -11.76
CA TRP A 28 14.80 3.88 -12.44
C TRP A 28 15.57 2.60 -12.09
N VAL A 29 16.77 2.41 -12.64
CA VAL A 29 17.50 1.14 -12.56
C VAL A 29 17.88 0.77 -11.11
N LYS A 30 18.39 1.72 -10.32
CA LYS A 30 18.77 1.49 -8.92
C LYS A 30 17.57 1.30 -7.99
N ARG A 31 16.35 1.60 -8.46
CA ARG A 31 15.12 1.37 -7.71
C ARG A 31 14.54 -0.02 -7.94
N GLN A 32 15.00 -0.76 -8.95
CA GLN A 32 14.60 -2.15 -9.17
C GLN A 32 15.33 -3.04 -8.17
N HIS A 33 14.57 -3.66 -7.28
CA HIS A 33 15.04 -4.72 -6.40
C HIS A 33 14.75 -6.07 -7.07
N ASN A 34 15.76 -6.94 -7.22
CA ASN A 34 15.61 -8.24 -7.89
C ASN A 34 15.78 -9.45 -6.96
N GLY A 35 16.14 -9.24 -5.69
CA GLY A 35 16.44 -10.29 -4.72
C GLY A 35 17.71 -11.10 -5.03
N SER A 36 18.25 -11.78 -4.02
CA SER A 36 19.45 -12.63 -4.16
C SER A 36 19.15 -14.02 -4.73
N ASN A 37 17.94 -14.53 -4.52
CA ASN A 37 17.59 -15.94 -4.75
C ASN A 37 16.82 -16.16 -6.06
N GLU A 38 16.84 -15.19 -6.98
CA GLU A 38 16.12 -15.18 -8.26
C GLU A 38 14.59 -15.32 -8.20
N SER A 39 14.03 -15.42 -6.99
CA SER A 39 12.61 -15.56 -6.73
C SER A 39 11.82 -14.38 -7.32
N PRO A 40 10.75 -14.61 -8.10
CA PRO A 40 9.90 -13.56 -8.65
C PRO A 40 9.30 -12.64 -7.59
N GLN A 41 8.98 -13.18 -6.41
CA GLN A 41 8.40 -12.41 -5.30
C GLN A 41 9.34 -11.35 -4.72
N ALA A 42 10.65 -11.49 -4.96
CA ALA A 42 11.64 -10.50 -4.54
C ALA A 42 11.78 -9.33 -5.53
N ARG A 43 11.03 -9.34 -6.64
CA ARG A 43 11.13 -8.33 -7.71
C ARG A 43 10.13 -7.21 -7.52
N PHE A 44 10.62 -6.00 -7.24
CA PHE A 44 9.78 -4.83 -7.01
C PHE A 44 10.51 -3.52 -7.23
N MET A 45 9.75 -2.44 -7.39
CA MET A 45 10.28 -1.07 -7.36
C MET A 45 10.30 -0.56 -5.92
N GLN A 46 11.46 -0.09 -5.48
CA GLN A 46 11.58 0.60 -4.22
C GLN A 46 10.77 1.91 -4.24
N PRO A 47 10.13 2.29 -3.11
CA PRO A 47 9.32 3.49 -3.06
C PRO A 47 10.12 4.76 -3.39
N LEU A 48 9.56 5.64 -4.22
CA LEU A 48 10.17 6.91 -4.61
C LEU A 48 9.05 7.90 -4.93
N CYS A 49 9.23 9.15 -4.56
CA CYS A 49 8.50 10.27 -5.15
C CYS A 49 9.52 11.37 -5.35
N ASP A 50 9.81 11.72 -6.60
CA ASP A 50 10.86 12.70 -6.91
C ASP A 50 10.44 13.60 -8.08
N PRO A 51 10.38 14.93 -7.90
CA PRO A 51 10.30 15.85 -9.01
C PRO A 51 11.63 15.89 -9.76
N VAL A 52 11.57 15.79 -11.08
CA VAL A 52 12.72 15.81 -11.96
C VAL A 52 13.11 17.28 -12.24
N PRO A 53 14.35 17.70 -11.91
CA PRO A 53 14.83 19.06 -12.17
C PRO A 53 14.90 19.37 -13.67
N ASN A 54 14.67 20.63 -14.03
CA ASN A 54 14.90 21.11 -15.40
C ASN A 54 16.39 21.42 -15.61
N GLU A 55 16.91 21.27 -16.83
CA GLU A 55 18.34 21.44 -17.16
C GLU A 55 18.90 22.85 -16.87
N VAL A 56 18.03 23.83 -16.57
CA VAL A 56 18.40 25.23 -16.35
C VAL A 56 18.78 25.53 -14.88
N ASP A 57 18.55 24.59 -13.94
CA ASP A 57 18.72 24.84 -12.50
C ASP A 57 20.20 24.81 -12.01
N THR A 58 21.19 24.67 -12.90
CA THR A 58 22.63 24.62 -12.56
C THR A 58 23.37 25.96 -12.69
N SER A 59 22.73 27.03 -13.20
CA SER A 59 23.35 28.36 -13.21
C SER A 59 22.90 29.18 -11.99
N SER A 60 23.86 29.52 -11.14
CA SER A 60 23.71 30.48 -10.04
C SER A 60 23.37 31.88 -10.57
N THR A 61 22.10 32.12 -10.88
CA THR A 61 21.55 33.45 -11.12
C THR A 61 20.45 33.76 -10.11
N PRO A 62 20.30 35.03 -9.68
CA PRO A 62 19.44 35.37 -8.56
C PRO A 62 17.98 35.07 -8.86
N ILE A 63 17.33 34.53 -7.84
CA ILE A 63 15.90 34.24 -7.69
C ILE A 63 15.09 35.43 -8.19
N GLN A 64 14.50 35.35 -9.40
CA GLN A 64 13.34 36.17 -9.70
C GLN A 64 12.43 35.68 -10.85
N GLU A 65 12.84 34.81 -11.79
CA GLU A 65 11.96 34.50 -12.95
C GLU A 65 11.82 33.03 -13.40
N GLN A 66 12.48 32.06 -12.74
CA GLN A 66 12.52 30.67 -13.23
C GLN A 66 11.56 29.67 -12.54
N ASP A 67 10.82 30.07 -11.51
CA ASP A 67 10.14 29.08 -10.63
C ASP A 67 8.75 28.61 -11.14
N ASN A 68 8.26 29.10 -12.29
CA ASN A 68 6.86 28.93 -12.74
C ASN A 68 6.59 27.75 -13.69
N ALA A 69 7.57 26.88 -13.93
CA ALA A 69 7.45 25.74 -14.85
C ALA A 69 7.09 24.45 -14.11
N ASP A 70 6.17 23.69 -14.69
CA ASP A 70 5.82 22.36 -14.21
C ASP A 70 7.05 21.42 -14.32
N LYS A 71 7.11 20.42 -13.43
CA LYS A 71 8.21 19.45 -13.34
C LYS A 71 7.71 18.05 -13.64
N ASP A 72 8.53 17.23 -14.32
CA ASP A 72 8.20 15.81 -14.41
C ASP A 72 8.24 15.22 -13.00
N VAL A 73 7.39 14.23 -12.73
CA VAL A 73 7.35 13.56 -11.42
C VAL A 73 7.38 12.07 -11.64
N VAL A 74 8.19 11.38 -10.83
CA VAL A 74 8.21 9.92 -10.76
C VAL A 74 7.69 9.50 -9.40
N LEU A 75 6.70 8.61 -9.38
CA LEU A 75 6.12 8.03 -8.17
C LEU A 75 6.09 6.49 -8.27
N PHE A 76 6.78 5.84 -7.34
CA PHE A 76 6.68 4.41 -7.05
C PHE A 76 6.19 4.25 -5.62
N MET A 77 5.06 3.56 -5.44
CA MET A 77 4.44 3.44 -4.13
C MET A 77 3.78 2.07 -3.97
N PRO A 78 4.16 1.28 -2.95
CA PRO A 78 3.39 0.09 -2.60
C PRO A 78 2.05 0.50 -1.99
N TYR A 79 1.00 -0.27 -2.26
CA TYR A 79 -0.31 -0.07 -1.65
C TYR A 79 -0.99 -1.42 -1.39
N LEU A 80 -1.89 -1.45 -0.41
CA LEU A 80 -2.63 -2.64 -0.05
C LEU A 80 -3.79 -2.88 -1.00
N HIS A 81 -4.00 -4.14 -1.35
CA HIS A 81 -5.16 -4.61 -2.08
C HIS A 81 -5.51 -6.02 -1.61
N TRP A 82 -6.46 -6.64 -2.28
CA TRP A 82 -6.79 -8.05 -2.14
C TRP A 82 -6.89 -8.74 -3.49
N ASP A 83 -6.70 -10.06 -3.47
CA ASP A 83 -6.88 -10.96 -4.62
C ASP A 83 -7.76 -12.15 -4.24
N GLU A 84 -8.35 -12.82 -5.23
CA GLU A 84 -9.04 -14.09 -4.97
C GLU A 84 -8.01 -15.20 -4.73
N GLU A 85 -8.24 -16.04 -3.71
CA GLU A 85 -7.29 -17.11 -3.35
C GLU A 85 -7.11 -18.09 -4.52
N LYS A 86 -8.20 -18.42 -5.23
CA LYS A 86 -8.17 -19.27 -6.43
C LYS A 86 -7.27 -18.67 -7.52
N ALA A 87 -7.47 -17.40 -7.87
CA ALA A 87 -6.65 -16.71 -8.87
C ALA A 87 -5.18 -16.60 -8.44
N TYR A 88 -4.92 -16.39 -7.14
CA TYR A 88 -3.57 -16.41 -6.59
C TYR A 88 -2.89 -17.77 -6.75
N ILE A 89 -3.57 -18.86 -6.41
CA ILE A 89 -3.06 -20.23 -6.56
C ILE A 89 -2.76 -20.53 -8.02
N GLU A 90 -3.71 -20.30 -8.93
CA GLU A 90 -3.54 -20.53 -10.37
C GLU A 90 -2.33 -19.77 -10.93
N ARG A 91 -2.19 -18.49 -10.56
CA ARG A 91 -1.07 -17.65 -10.98
C ARG A 91 0.27 -18.21 -10.50
N ASN A 92 0.35 -18.66 -9.25
CA ASN A 92 1.57 -19.25 -8.71
C ASN A 92 1.88 -20.61 -9.32
N THR A 93 0.87 -21.42 -9.63
CA THR A 93 1.07 -22.69 -10.36
C THR A 93 1.70 -22.43 -11.73
N VAL A 94 1.25 -21.41 -12.45
CA VAL A 94 1.85 -21.01 -13.74
C VAL A 94 3.30 -20.54 -13.56
N ILE A 95 3.60 -19.76 -12.52
CA ILE A 95 4.97 -19.33 -12.21
C ILE A 95 5.85 -20.55 -11.90
N GLU A 96 5.35 -21.51 -11.12
CA GLU A 96 6.12 -22.68 -10.70
C GLU A 96 6.38 -23.65 -11.85
N ASN A 97 5.44 -23.78 -12.79
CA ASN A 97 5.58 -24.63 -13.97
C ASN A 97 6.54 -24.07 -15.03
N HIS A 98 7.29 -23.00 -14.73
CA HIS A 98 8.30 -22.44 -15.62
C HIS A 98 9.23 -23.51 -16.22
N GLY A 99 9.46 -23.43 -17.54
CA GLY A 99 10.26 -24.42 -18.28
C GLY A 99 9.48 -25.61 -18.84
N GLN A 100 8.19 -25.77 -18.49
CA GLN A 100 7.29 -26.71 -19.15
C GLN A 100 6.62 -26.09 -20.40
N CYS A 101 6.11 -26.93 -21.30
CA CYS A 101 5.31 -26.46 -22.44
C CYS A 101 4.09 -25.68 -21.94
N MET A 102 3.76 -24.59 -22.63
CA MET A 102 2.55 -23.83 -22.34
C MET A 102 1.33 -24.70 -22.59
N ASP A 103 0.34 -24.59 -21.71
CA ASP A 103 -0.98 -25.16 -21.93
C ASP A 103 -1.77 -24.27 -22.90
N ASP A 104 -2.47 -24.89 -23.85
CA ASP A 104 -3.30 -24.18 -24.81
C ASP A 104 -4.50 -23.51 -24.12
N GLU A 105 -5.00 -24.09 -23.02
CA GLU A 105 -6.14 -23.57 -22.23
C GLU A 105 -5.77 -22.36 -21.37
N TRP A 106 -4.47 -22.03 -21.23
CA TRP A 106 -4.08 -20.86 -20.46
C TRP A 106 -4.56 -19.54 -21.08
N THR A 107 -4.99 -18.65 -20.20
CA THR A 107 -5.31 -17.26 -20.54
C THR A 107 -4.09 -16.51 -21.08
N LYS A 108 -4.35 -15.40 -21.76
CA LYS A 108 -3.29 -14.54 -22.31
C LYS A 108 -2.34 -14.05 -21.21
N GLU A 109 -2.88 -13.70 -20.04
CA GLU A 109 -2.15 -13.22 -18.87
C GLU A 109 -1.25 -14.32 -18.29
N GLN A 110 -1.73 -15.57 -18.22
CA GLN A 110 -0.93 -16.71 -17.77
C GLN A 110 0.20 -17.03 -18.76
N LYS A 111 -0.07 -16.98 -20.08
CA LYS A 111 0.97 -17.16 -21.11
C LYS A 111 2.05 -16.07 -21.01
N LEU A 112 1.66 -14.82 -20.80
CA LEU A 112 2.60 -13.71 -20.56
C LEU A 112 3.42 -13.93 -19.28
N LEU A 113 2.77 -14.34 -18.19
CA LEU A 113 3.44 -14.60 -16.93
C LEU A 113 4.48 -15.71 -17.05
N HIS A 114 4.11 -16.84 -17.66
CA HIS A 114 5.02 -17.97 -17.90
C HIS A 114 6.25 -17.56 -18.70
N GLN A 115 6.06 -16.76 -19.75
CA GLN A 115 7.13 -16.34 -20.64
C GLN A 115 8.06 -15.29 -20.02
N TYR A 116 7.52 -14.30 -19.30
CA TYR A 116 8.29 -13.13 -18.87
C TYR A 116 8.77 -13.18 -17.41
N VAL A 117 8.42 -14.21 -16.62
CA VAL A 117 8.85 -14.32 -15.22
C VAL A 117 10.24 -14.94 -15.08
N TYR A 118 10.63 -15.96 -15.85
CA TYR A 118 11.96 -16.60 -15.68
C TYR A 118 12.88 -16.54 -16.90
N ASP A 119 12.41 -16.07 -18.06
CA ASP A 119 13.21 -16.08 -19.30
C ASP A 119 14.30 -14.99 -19.32
N LYS A 120 15.37 -15.22 -18.56
CA LYS A 120 16.58 -14.39 -18.57
C LYS A 120 17.41 -14.58 -19.84
N SER A 121 17.26 -15.72 -20.52
CA SER A 121 17.98 -16.08 -21.74
C SER A 121 17.53 -15.24 -22.93
N ASN A 122 16.21 -15.10 -23.16
CA ASN A 122 15.68 -14.29 -24.25
C ASN A 122 15.36 -12.87 -23.81
N HIS A 123 15.01 -12.66 -22.53
CA HIS A 123 14.45 -11.41 -22.04
C HIS A 123 15.03 -10.93 -20.68
N PRO A 124 16.37 -10.84 -20.51
CA PRO A 124 17.00 -10.46 -19.23
C PRO A 124 16.58 -9.06 -18.75
N LEU A 125 16.11 -8.21 -19.67
CA LEU A 125 15.71 -6.82 -19.42
C LEU A 125 14.19 -6.65 -19.31
N HIS A 126 13.37 -7.70 -19.39
CA HIS A 126 11.89 -7.60 -19.39
C HIS A 126 11.23 -8.46 -18.32
N LEU A 127 11.94 -8.76 -17.22
CA LEU A 127 11.40 -9.57 -16.15
C LEU A 127 10.17 -8.91 -15.51
N MET A 128 9.07 -9.67 -15.46
CA MET A 128 7.79 -9.21 -14.94
C MET A 128 7.82 -9.10 -13.41
N HIS A 129 7.18 -8.07 -12.87
CA HIS A 129 6.91 -7.94 -11.44
C HIS A 129 5.56 -8.58 -11.14
N THR A 130 5.53 -9.55 -10.24
CA THR A 130 4.30 -10.25 -9.86
C THR A 130 3.64 -9.56 -8.68
N ARG A 131 2.32 -9.66 -8.58
CA ARG A 131 1.58 -9.30 -7.37
C ARG A 131 2.08 -10.17 -6.21
N ARG A 132 2.18 -9.58 -5.01
CA ARG A 132 2.75 -10.23 -3.82
C ARG A 132 1.74 -10.30 -2.70
N THR A 133 1.71 -11.40 -1.96
CA THR A 133 1.03 -11.47 -0.66
C THR A 133 1.72 -10.56 0.37
N LEU A 134 1.10 -10.35 1.52
CA LEU A 134 1.73 -9.63 2.63
C LEU A 134 3.06 -10.28 3.08
N ASP A 135 3.09 -11.60 3.24
CA ASP A 135 4.32 -12.31 3.58
C ASP A 135 5.38 -12.21 2.48
N GLN A 136 5.01 -12.34 1.22
CA GLN A 136 5.95 -12.16 0.10
C GLN A 136 6.53 -10.74 0.06
N PHE A 137 5.73 -9.74 0.44
CA PHE A 137 6.17 -8.35 0.53
C PHE A 137 7.19 -8.16 1.66
N TYR A 138 6.88 -8.63 2.87
CA TYR A 138 7.69 -8.40 4.06
C TYR A 138 8.91 -9.33 4.11
N TYR A 139 8.72 -10.60 3.78
CA TYR A 139 9.72 -11.64 3.79
C TYR A 139 10.30 -11.93 2.39
N HIS A 140 10.49 -10.87 1.59
CA HIS A 140 10.93 -10.97 0.20
C HIS A 140 12.32 -11.63 0.01
N SER A 141 13.11 -11.77 1.08
CA SER A 141 14.41 -12.47 1.09
C SER A 141 14.28 -13.99 1.29
N LEU A 142 13.14 -14.48 1.76
CA LEU A 142 12.91 -15.91 1.96
C LEU A 142 12.76 -16.64 0.63
N LYS A 143 13.19 -17.91 0.61
CA LYS A 143 13.02 -18.79 -0.56
C LYS A 143 11.55 -19.12 -0.82
N SER A 144 10.74 -19.22 0.23
CA SER A 144 9.31 -19.56 0.12
C SER A 144 8.53 -19.01 1.31
N THR A 145 7.34 -18.48 1.03
CA THR A 145 6.36 -17.99 2.02
C THR A 145 5.07 -18.79 1.98
N LYS A 146 4.97 -19.85 1.15
CA LYS A 146 3.71 -20.57 0.85
C LYS A 146 2.88 -20.94 2.08
N LYS A 147 3.53 -21.42 3.14
CA LYS A 147 2.85 -21.81 4.39
C LYS A 147 2.21 -20.62 5.10
N ARG A 148 2.85 -19.44 5.04
CA ARG A 148 2.38 -18.20 5.66
C ARG A 148 1.30 -17.55 4.80
N ASP A 149 1.49 -17.57 3.48
CA ASP A 149 0.53 -17.03 2.51
C ASP A 149 -0.88 -17.62 2.69
N GLY A 150 -0.98 -18.92 2.98
CA GLY A 150 -2.26 -19.60 3.21
C GLY A 150 -2.86 -19.40 4.61
N ASP A 151 -2.11 -18.83 5.55
CA ASP A 151 -2.49 -18.65 6.96
C ASP A 151 -2.53 -17.16 7.34
N GLN A 152 -2.92 -16.27 6.43
CA GLN A 152 -3.13 -14.87 6.80
C GLN A 152 -4.32 -14.71 7.77
N ALA A 153 -4.35 -13.61 8.53
CA ALA A 153 -5.48 -13.25 9.39
C ALA A 153 -6.82 -13.26 8.62
N VAL A 154 -6.82 -12.73 7.40
CA VAL A 154 -7.97 -12.70 6.49
C VAL A 154 -8.42 -14.12 6.10
N SER A 155 -7.48 -15.05 5.90
CA SER A 155 -7.78 -16.46 5.56
C SER A 155 -8.41 -17.20 6.74
N ARG A 156 -7.88 -17.00 7.95
CA ARG A 156 -8.44 -17.58 9.20
C ARG A 156 -9.85 -17.07 9.49
N TYR A 157 -10.05 -15.76 9.41
CA TYR A 157 -11.35 -15.12 9.64
C TYR A 157 -12.42 -15.64 8.67
N GLN A 158 -12.12 -15.67 7.37
CA GLN A 158 -13.09 -16.18 6.38
C GLN A 158 -13.39 -17.67 6.56
N THR A 159 -12.41 -18.47 6.95
CA THR A 159 -12.64 -19.91 7.23
C THR A 159 -13.61 -20.09 8.39
N THR A 160 -13.60 -19.18 9.37
CA THR A 160 -14.47 -19.22 10.55
C THR A 160 -15.88 -18.67 10.25
N TYR A 161 -15.96 -17.48 9.64
CA TYR A 161 -17.24 -16.75 9.49
C TYR A 161 -17.89 -16.91 8.11
N PHE A 162 -17.14 -17.31 7.09
CA PHE A 162 -17.61 -17.42 5.70
C PHE A 162 -17.12 -18.69 4.99
N PRO A 163 -17.31 -19.89 5.56
CA PRO A 163 -16.72 -21.14 5.04
C PRO A 163 -17.18 -21.48 3.61
N ASN A 164 -18.41 -21.10 3.25
CA ASN A 164 -19.02 -21.40 1.94
C ASN A 164 -18.89 -20.26 0.92
N LYS A 165 -18.04 -19.27 1.18
CA LYS A 165 -17.81 -18.15 0.26
C LYS A 165 -16.43 -18.24 -0.36
N PRO A 166 -16.25 -17.71 -1.58
CA PRO A 166 -14.92 -17.57 -2.19
C PRO A 166 -13.97 -16.86 -1.24
N LYS A 167 -12.80 -17.44 -1.04
CA LYS A 167 -11.76 -16.90 -0.17
C LYS A 167 -10.94 -15.85 -0.91
N ILE A 168 -10.55 -14.82 -0.18
CA ILE A 168 -9.64 -13.79 -0.66
C ILE A 168 -8.39 -13.73 0.21
N ILE A 169 -7.32 -13.21 -0.36
CA ILE A 169 -6.03 -13.03 0.29
C ILE A 169 -5.62 -11.55 0.23
N ALA A 170 -4.98 -11.05 1.29
CA ALA A 170 -4.43 -9.70 1.29
C ALA A 170 -3.10 -9.67 0.51
N VAL A 171 -2.96 -8.64 -0.32
CA VAL A 171 -1.82 -8.48 -1.23
C VAL A 171 -1.27 -7.06 -1.16
N ALA A 172 0.02 -6.92 -1.49
CA ALA A 172 0.70 -5.66 -1.66
C ALA A 172 1.00 -5.44 -3.14
N ASP A 173 0.23 -4.54 -3.75
CA ASP A 173 0.44 -4.08 -5.12
C ASP A 173 1.42 -2.89 -5.18
N GLN A 174 1.78 -2.49 -6.40
CA GLN A 174 2.66 -1.36 -6.64
C GLN A 174 2.04 -0.39 -7.64
N LEU A 175 1.97 0.88 -7.25
CA LEU A 175 1.64 1.99 -8.12
C LEU A 175 2.92 2.50 -8.77
N TRP A 176 2.95 2.49 -10.10
CA TRP A 176 3.96 3.17 -10.90
C TRP A 176 3.29 4.32 -11.60
N LEU A 177 3.87 5.51 -11.45
CA LEU A 177 3.28 6.72 -11.99
C LEU A 177 4.34 7.69 -12.45
N TRP A 178 4.10 8.30 -13.61
CA TRP A 178 4.90 9.37 -14.16
C TRP A 178 4.02 10.55 -14.58
N VAL A 179 4.40 11.76 -14.19
CA VAL A 179 3.86 13.00 -14.78
C VAL A 179 4.87 13.51 -15.79
N LEU A 180 4.44 13.71 -17.03
CA LEU A 180 5.28 14.20 -18.11
C LEU A 180 4.93 15.64 -18.46
N VAL A 181 5.95 16.48 -18.51
CA VAL A 181 5.89 17.87 -18.94
C VAL A 181 6.19 17.94 -20.44
N GLY A 182 5.28 18.57 -21.17
CA GLY A 182 5.40 18.75 -22.62
C GLY A 182 6.31 19.93 -22.99
N PRO A 183 6.50 20.17 -24.30
CA PRO A 183 7.33 21.27 -24.81
C PRO A 183 6.90 22.66 -24.32
N SER A 184 5.62 22.82 -23.96
CA SER A 184 5.06 24.05 -23.41
C SER A 184 5.44 24.32 -21.95
N LYS A 185 6.33 23.52 -21.35
CA LYS A 185 6.70 23.57 -19.92
C LYS A 185 5.51 23.46 -18.95
N ARG A 186 4.47 22.76 -19.40
CA ARG A 186 3.27 22.42 -18.63
C ARG A 186 3.11 20.91 -18.57
N ALA A 187 2.64 20.38 -17.46
CA ALA A 187 2.27 18.98 -17.34
C ALA A 187 1.15 18.67 -18.33
N GLN A 188 1.29 17.60 -19.11
CA GLN A 188 0.33 17.23 -20.16
C GLN A 188 -0.20 15.81 -20.02
N ALA A 189 0.59 14.89 -19.46
CA ALA A 189 0.23 13.48 -19.40
C ALA A 189 0.59 12.86 -18.06
N VAL A 190 -0.28 11.97 -17.58
CA VAL A 190 0.00 11.04 -16.48
C VAL A 190 0.02 9.64 -17.06
N ILE A 191 1.08 8.88 -16.76
CA ILE A 191 1.22 7.47 -17.14
C ILE A 191 1.18 6.67 -15.86
N SER A 192 0.32 5.67 -15.81
CA SER A 192 0.29 4.72 -14.71
C SER A 192 -0.16 3.35 -15.19
N CYS A 193 0.08 2.33 -14.39
CA CYS A 193 -0.38 0.97 -14.64
C CYS A 193 -1.12 0.43 -13.40
N PHE A 194 -2.25 -0.21 -13.65
CA PHE A 194 -3.05 -0.86 -12.61
C PHE A 194 -3.12 -2.35 -12.93
N PRO A 195 -2.67 -3.24 -12.04
CA PRO A 195 -2.84 -4.67 -12.24
C PRO A 195 -4.34 -4.99 -12.25
N SER A 196 -4.84 -5.58 -13.34
CA SER A 196 -6.20 -6.10 -13.37
C SER A 196 -6.31 -7.30 -12.43
N LYS A 197 -7.47 -7.48 -11.82
CA LYS A 197 -7.78 -8.78 -11.24
C LYS A 197 -8.01 -9.74 -12.39
N GLN A 198 -7.43 -10.93 -12.29
CA GLN A 198 -7.78 -11.99 -13.22
C GLN A 198 -9.25 -12.29 -12.95
N ALA A 199 -10.12 -12.02 -13.92
CA ALA A 199 -11.50 -12.44 -13.82
C ALA A 199 -11.45 -13.96 -13.79
N SER A 200 -11.63 -14.55 -12.61
CA SER A 200 -12.05 -15.95 -12.52
C SER A 200 -13.27 -16.05 -13.42
N ASP A 201 -13.28 -17.03 -14.33
CA ASP A 201 -14.30 -17.13 -15.37
C ASP A 201 -15.68 -16.80 -14.78
N LEU A 202 -16.29 -15.74 -15.33
CA LEU A 202 -17.62 -15.25 -14.96
C LEU A 202 -18.71 -16.33 -15.09
N THR A 203 -18.35 -17.53 -15.56
CA THR A 203 -19.19 -18.70 -15.74
C THR A 203 -19.61 -19.35 -14.41
N THR A 204 -18.84 -19.22 -13.32
CA THR A 204 -19.22 -19.83 -12.03
C THR A 204 -19.96 -18.88 -11.07
N GLY A 205 -19.99 -17.57 -11.34
CA GLY A 205 -20.77 -16.60 -10.54
C GLY A 205 -20.33 -16.42 -9.07
N GLU A 206 -19.25 -17.09 -8.65
CA GLU A 206 -18.76 -17.10 -7.26
C GLU A 206 -17.53 -16.21 -7.11
N SER A 207 -17.69 -14.89 -7.33
CA SER A 207 -16.67 -13.88 -7.02
C SER A 207 -17.08 -13.03 -5.83
N ARG A 208 -16.10 -12.53 -5.06
CA ARG A 208 -16.33 -11.53 -4.00
C ARG A 208 -16.53 -10.12 -4.56
N ASP A 209 -16.21 -9.91 -5.84
CA ASP A 209 -16.45 -8.68 -6.60
C ASP A 209 -16.91 -8.97 -8.03
N PRO A 210 -18.13 -9.53 -8.24
CA PRO A 210 -18.60 -9.92 -9.56
C PRO A 210 -18.69 -8.77 -10.57
N ALA A 211 -18.83 -7.53 -10.07
CA ALA A 211 -18.94 -6.34 -10.89
C ALA A 211 -17.59 -5.60 -11.08
N GLY A 212 -16.47 -6.12 -10.53
CA GLY A 212 -15.15 -5.51 -10.62
C GLY A 212 -15.07 -4.11 -10.00
N LYS A 213 -15.98 -3.77 -9.07
CA LYS A 213 -16.11 -2.42 -8.49
C LYS A 213 -15.01 -2.11 -7.48
N THR A 214 -14.31 -3.12 -6.99
CA THR A 214 -13.21 -2.94 -6.05
C THR A 214 -11.89 -2.59 -6.75
N GLU A 215 -11.79 -2.80 -8.07
CA GLU A 215 -10.60 -2.45 -8.85
C GLU A 215 -10.31 -0.94 -8.82
N VAL A 216 -9.06 -0.58 -8.54
CA VAL A 216 -8.61 0.83 -8.45
C VAL A 216 -8.91 1.60 -9.74
N LEU A 217 -8.63 1.01 -10.90
CA LEU A 217 -8.88 1.68 -12.19
C LEU A 217 -10.37 1.94 -12.43
N GLN A 218 -11.24 1.00 -12.07
CA GLN A 218 -12.69 1.17 -12.21
C GLN A 218 -13.21 2.25 -11.27
N LYS A 219 -12.71 2.29 -10.03
CA LYS A 219 -13.02 3.37 -9.08
C LYS A 219 -12.63 4.73 -9.62
N ILE A 220 -11.43 4.87 -10.18
CA ILE A 220 -10.98 6.13 -10.81
C ILE A 220 -11.90 6.52 -11.96
N LYS A 221 -12.21 5.58 -12.87
CA LYS A 221 -13.12 5.82 -14.00
C LYS A 221 -14.53 6.25 -13.58
N HIS A 222 -15.01 5.73 -12.45
CA HIS A 222 -16.33 6.09 -11.91
C HIS A 222 -16.31 7.43 -11.17
N TYR A 223 -15.20 7.74 -10.48
CA TYR A 223 -15.02 8.97 -9.71
C TYR A 223 -14.87 10.21 -10.58
N LEU A 224 -14.08 10.14 -11.66
CA LEU A 224 -13.76 11.31 -12.49
C LEU A 224 -14.99 12.00 -13.10
N PRO A 225 -16.02 11.30 -13.63
CA PRO A 225 -17.24 11.93 -14.13
C PRO A 225 -18.13 12.51 -13.03
N GLN A 226 -18.06 12.00 -11.80
CA GLN A 226 -18.89 12.45 -10.68
C GLN A 226 -18.37 13.74 -10.06
N GLU A 227 -17.04 13.91 -10.04
CA GLU A 227 -16.35 15.05 -9.43
C GLU A 227 -15.46 15.78 -10.45
N PRO A 228 -16.05 16.39 -11.49
CA PRO A 228 -15.29 16.96 -12.62
C PRO A 228 -14.42 18.16 -12.22
N GLN A 229 -14.69 18.80 -11.07
CA GLN A 229 -13.94 19.95 -10.58
C GLN A 229 -12.67 19.57 -9.79
N THR A 230 -12.53 18.29 -9.44
CA THR A 230 -11.41 17.79 -8.63
C THR A 230 -10.11 17.73 -9.40
N VAL A 231 -10.16 17.48 -10.71
CA VAL A 231 -8.97 17.35 -11.56
C VAL A 231 -8.88 18.53 -12.52
N ARG A 232 -8.10 19.55 -12.15
CA ARG A 232 -7.85 20.74 -12.98
C ARG A 232 -6.54 20.64 -13.73
N ASN A 233 -5.58 19.94 -13.15
CA ASN A 233 -4.27 19.71 -13.74
C ASN A 233 -3.82 18.23 -13.55
N PRO A 234 -2.77 17.79 -14.25
CA PRO A 234 -2.26 16.41 -14.13
C PRO A 234 -1.80 16.02 -12.71
N TYR A 235 -1.32 16.95 -11.89
CA TYR A 235 -0.94 16.68 -10.50
C TYR A 235 -2.14 16.38 -9.62
N ASP A 236 -3.27 17.06 -9.83
CA ASP A 236 -4.53 16.75 -9.15
C ASP A 236 -4.95 15.30 -9.45
N LEU A 237 -4.80 14.87 -10.71
CA LEU A 237 -5.07 13.48 -11.10
C LEU A 237 -4.14 12.49 -10.38
N VAL A 238 -2.86 12.84 -10.19
CA VAL A 238 -1.93 12.02 -9.39
C VAL A 238 -2.41 11.92 -7.94
N GLY A 239 -2.85 13.03 -7.35
CA GLY A 239 -3.41 13.05 -6.00
C GLY A 239 -4.62 12.12 -5.87
N VAL A 240 -5.53 12.16 -6.85
CA VAL A 240 -6.69 11.26 -6.91
C VAL A 240 -6.25 9.80 -7.02
N ILE A 241 -5.33 9.46 -7.94
CA ILE A 241 -4.83 8.09 -8.12
C ILE A 241 -4.19 7.56 -6.84
N ALA A 242 -3.27 8.34 -6.25
CA ALA A 242 -2.57 7.97 -5.02
C ALA A 242 -3.55 7.78 -3.85
N SER A 243 -4.54 8.67 -3.72
CA SER A 243 -5.60 8.54 -2.70
C SER A 243 -6.50 7.33 -2.93
N MET A 244 -6.79 6.95 -4.18
CA MET A 244 -7.58 5.75 -4.47
C MET A 244 -6.80 4.48 -4.14
N CYS A 245 -5.49 4.45 -4.44
CA CYS A 245 -4.61 3.35 -4.06
C CYS A 245 -4.50 3.19 -2.54
N SER A 246 -4.36 4.29 -1.79
CA SER A 246 -4.20 4.21 -0.32
C SER A 246 -5.47 3.73 0.39
N ARG A 247 -6.65 4.08 -0.14
CA ARG A 247 -7.95 3.68 0.42
C ARG A 247 -8.48 2.37 -0.14
N ALA A 248 -7.77 1.73 -1.07
CA ALA A 248 -8.28 0.55 -1.77
C ALA A 248 -8.62 -0.63 -0.85
N PHE A 249 -7.95 -0.72 0.31
CA PHE A 249 -8.05 -1.84 1.23
C PHE A 249 -8.87 -1.52 2.49
N LEU A 250 -8.39 -0.63 3.37
CA LEU A 250 -9.03 -0.38 4.67
C LEU A 250 -10.25 0.55 4.61
N ASP A 251 -10.18 1.59 3.77
CA ASP A 251 -11.19 2.67 3.68
C ASP A 251 -11.94 2.63 2.34
N SER A 252 -12.17 1.41 1.82
CA SER A 252 -12.83 1.23 0.55
C SER A 252 -14.32 1.53 0.69
N SER A 253 -14.80 2.58 0.01
CA SER A 253 -16.23 2.91 -0.07
C SER A 253 -17.09 1.74 -0.59
N ILE A 254 -16.50 0.86 -1.39
CA ILE A 254 -17.10 -0.37 -1.90
C ILE A 254 -16.18 -1.52 -1.51
N PRO A 255 -16.38 -2.16 -0.35
CA PRO A 255 -15.60 -3.31 0.06
C PRO A 255 -16.03 -4.57 -0.72
N PRO A 256 -15.23 -5.64 -0.70
CA PRO A 256 -15.65 -6.96 -1.17
C PRO A 256 -16.95 -7.39 -0.50
N THR A 257 -17.78 -8.14 -1.22
CA THR A 257 -19.10 -8.53 -0.73
C THR A 257 -18.98 -9.31 0.59
N GLY A 258 -19.53 -8.72 1.66
CA GLY A 258 -19.56 -9.31 3.00
C GLY A 258 -18.21 -9.32 3.74
N LEU A 259 -17.21 -8.53 3.32
CA LEU A 259 -15.93 -8.47 4.02
C LEU A 259 -15.38 -7.05 4.13
N ARG A 260 -15.18 -6.56 5.36
CA ARG A 260 -14.46 -5.32 5.66
C ARG A 260 -13.16 -5.67 6.36
N PHE A 261 -12.03 -5.28 5.79
CA PHE A 261 -10.72 -5.70 6.31
C PHE A 261 -10.44 -5.13 7.71
N ALA A 262 -10.88 -3.91 8.02
CA ALA A 262 -10.73 -3.34 9.36
C ALA A 262 -11.37 -4.25 10.42
N ASP A 263 -12.65 -4.61 10.22
CA ASP A 263 -13.40 -5.50 11.10
C ASP A 263 -12.73 -6.88 11.24
N VAL A 264 -12.15 -7.40 10.15
CA VAL A 264 -11.40 -8.67 10.16
C VAL A 264 -10.20 -8.61 11.10
N TYR A 265 -9.38 -7.56 11.01
CA TYR A 265 -8.21 -7.41 11.88
C TYR A 265 -8.63 -7.14 13.32
N GLU A 266 -9.63 -6.29 13.56
CA GLU A 266 -10.16 -6.00 14.90
C GLU A 266 -10.70 -7.28 15.59
N SER A 267 -11.48 -8.08 14.88
CA SER A 267 -11.99 -9.35 15.39
C SER A 267 -10.87 -10.37 15.59
N SER A 268 -9.89 -10.45 14.69
CA SER A 268 -8.77 -11.38 14.82
C SER A 268 -7.90 -11.04 16.04
N ILE A 269 -7.63 -9.76 16.29
CA ILE A 269 -6.93 -9.29 17.49
C ILE A 269 -7.75 -9.63 18.74
N SER A 270 -9.05 -9.33 18.73
CA SER A 270 -9.93 -9.59 19.87
C SER A 270 -10.00 -11.08 20.22
N ASN A 271 -10.15 -11.95 19.23
CA ASN A 271 -10.19 -13.39 19.42
C ASN A 271 -8.87 -13.92 19.98
N ILE A 272 -7.73 -13.44 19.47
CA ILE A 272 -6.41 -13.83 19.99
C ILE A 272 -6.20 -13.33 21.42
N MET A 273 -6.57 -12.09 21.74
CA MET A 273 -6.46 -11.57 23.11
C MET A 273 -7.31 -12.37 24.09
N ASN A 274 -8.51 -12.81 23.66
CA ASN A 274 -9.35 -13.68 24.48
C ASN A 274 -8.73 -15.08 24.66
N GLU A 275 -8.23 -15.69 23.58
CA GLU A 275 -7.57 -17.00 23.64
C GLU A 275 -6.28 -16.96 24.50
N GLU A 276 -5.54 -15.83 24.47
CA GLU A 276 -4.38 -15.58 25.33
C GLU A 276 -4.78 -15.46 26.81
N ALA A 277 -5.86 -14.73 27.10
CA ALA A 277 -6.38 -14.61 28.46
C ALA A 277 -6.84 -15.96 29.02
N GLU A 278 -7.59 -16.73 28.23
CA GLU A 278 -8.01 -18.09 28.59
C GLU A 278 -6.82 -19.02 28.84
N LEU A 279 -5.79 -18.96 27.98
CA LEU A 279 -4.57 -19.73 28.19
C LEU A 279 -3.79 -19.29 29.42
N PHE A 280 -3.77 -18.00 29.72
CA PHE A 280 -3.12 -17.49 30.93
C PHE A 280 -3.84 -17.98 32.19
N ASP A 281 -5.17 -18.01 32.17
CA ASP A 281 -5.99 -18.57 33.25
C ASP A 281 -5.77 -20.09 33.40
N ASP A 282 -5.77 -20.84 32.28
CA ASP A 282 -5.45 -22.28 32.25
C ASP A 282 -4.03 -22.54 32.78
N PHE A 283 -3.06 -21.70 32.41
CA PHE A 283 -1.68 -21.79 32.87
C PHE A 283 -1.56 -21.52 34.37
N ASN A 284 -2.24 -20.50 34.89
CA ASN A 284 -2.27 -20.21 36.32
C ASN A 284 -2.92 -21.35 37.10
N ALA A 285 -4.05 -21.89 36.61
CA ALA A 285 -4.68 -23.08 37.20
C ALA A 285 -3.73 -24.29 37.19
N THR A 286 -2.98 -24.48 36.10
CA THR A 286 -1.97 -25.55 35.99
C THR A 286 -0.79 -25.31 36.93
N LEU A 287 -0.34 -24.07 37.14
CA LEU A 287 0.69 -23.72 38.12
C LEU A 287 0.23 -23.97 39.56
N ASP A 288 -1.02 -23.64 39.89
CA ASP A 288 -1.60 -23.93 41.19
C ASP A 288 -1.70 -25.44 41.43
N LEU A 289 -2.16 -26.18 40.41
CA LEU A 289 -2.17 -27.64 40.43
C LEU A 289 -0.75 -28.20 40.60
N ARG A 290 0.23 -27.63 39.90
CA ARG A 290 1.66 -27.99 39.98
C ARG A 290 2.26 -27.73 41.36
N SER A 291 1.87 -26.66 42.05
CA SER A 291 2.29 -26.40 43.43
C SER A 291 1.78 -27.51 44.38
N THR A 292 0.55 -27.97 44.13
CA THR A 292 -0.07 -29.08 44.86
C THR A 292 0.59 -30.41 44.53
N VAL A 293 0.85 -30.68 43.24
CA VAL A 293 1.55 -31.89 42.78
C VAL A 293 2.96 -31.94 43.34
N THR A 294 3.73 -30.85 43.30
CA THR A 294 5.10 -30.83 43.83
C THR A 294 5.15 -31.03 45.35
N THR A 295 4.17 -30.52 46.08
CA THR A 295 4.01 -30.78 47.53
C THR A 295 3.70 -32.26 47.78
N THR A 296 2.70 -32.79 47.07
CA THR A 296 2.29 -34.21 47.18
C THR A 296 3.41 -35.16 46.77
N THR A 297 4.16 -34.82 45.71
CA THR A 297 5.28 -35.63 45.21
C THR A 297 6.45 -35.62 46.20
N ARG A 298 6.67 -34.50 46.91
CA ARG A 298 7.66 -34.43 47.99
C ARG A 298 7.29 -35.34 49.16
N GLU A 299 6.02 -35.31 49.58
CA GLU A 299 5.48 -36.21 50.62
C GLU A 299 5.58 -37.69 50.19
N MET A 300 5.27 -38.00 48.92
CA MET A 300 5.43 -39.34 48.35
C MET A 300 6.90 -39.79 48.27
N LEU A 301 7.82 -38.87 47.95
CA LEU A 301 9.26 -39.16 47.91
C LEU A 301 9.84 -39.38 49.31
N GLU A 302 9.37 -38.65 50.32
CA GLU A 302 9.76 -38.84 51.72
C GLU A 302 9.26 -40.19 52.25
N THR A 303 7.99 -40.53 52.01
CA THR A 303 7.42 -41.83 52.38
C THR A 303 8.13 -43.00 51.66
N LEU A 304 8.45 -42.86 50.37
CA LEU A 304 9.26 -43.84 49.63
C LEU A 304 10.69 -43.95 50.17
N ARG A 305 11.33 -42.84 50.57
CA ARG A 305 12.67 -42.85 51.20
C ARG A 305 12.65 -43.57 52.53
N GLU A 306 11.64 -43.31 53.36
CA GLU A 306 11.47 -43.99 54.65
C GLU A 306 11.22 -45.50 54.47
N LEU A 307 10.38 -45.88 53.50
CA LEU A 307 10.11 -47.29 53.16
C LEU A 307 11.39 -48.01 52.71
N LYS A 308 12.25 -47.35 51.92
CA LYS A 308 13.53 -47.90 51.45
C LYS A 308 14.58 -48.05 52.57
N SER A 309 14.44 -47.31 53.67
CA SER A 309 15.37 -47.31 54.80
C SER A 309 15.07 -48.38 55.88
N ARG A 310 13.88 -48.99 55.88
CA ARG A 310 13.46 -50.02 56.85
C ARG A 310 13.42 -51.40 56.21
N THR A 311 13.95 -52.41 56.91
CA THR A 311 14.14 -53.78 56.42
C THR A 311 12.87 -54.64 56.35
N SER A 312 11.74 -54.16 56.88
CA SER A 312 10.42 -54.80 56.73
C SER A 312 9.40 -53.84 56.11
N PHE A 313 8.75 -54.29 55.04
CA PHE A 313 7.65 -53.57 54.40
C PHE A 313 6.44 -53.55 55.34
N SER A 314 6.02 -52.36 55.77
CA SER A 314 4.83 -52.18 56.62
C SER A 314 3.59 -52.01 55.72
N GLU A 315 2.60 -52.88 55.88
CA GLU A 315 1.34 -52.88 55.10
C GLU A 315 0.53 -51.58 55.25
N ASP A 316 0.62 -50.89 56.39
CA ASP A 316 -0.09 -49.62 56.62
C ASP A 316 0.43 -48.49 55.72
N ARG A 317 1.75 -48.40 55.53
CA ARG A 317 2.36 -47.31 54.75
C ARG A 317 2.24 -47.53 53.24
N THR A 318 2.19 -48.78 52.79
CA THR A 318 1.86 -49.09 51.39
C THR A 318 0.39 -48.80 51.10
N PHE A 319 -0.49 -49.02 52.07
CA PHE A 319 -1.90 -48.63 51.98
C PHE A 319 -2.06 -47.11 51.91
N GLU A 320 -1.30 -46.37 52.74
CA GLU A 320 -1.27 -44.91 52.72
C GLU A 320 -0.79 -44.37 51.37
N LEU A 321 0.33 -44.87 50.83
CA LEU A 321 0.83 -44.48 49.51
C LEU A 321 -0.16 -44.81 48.37
N LYS A 322 -0.83 -45.98 48.43
CA LYS A 322 -1.89 -46.36 47.48
C LYS A 322 -3.07 -45.40 47.53
N ARG A 323 -3.48 -44.98 48.74
CA ARG A 323 -4.58 -44.03 48.93
C ARG A 323 -4.25 -42.67 48.32
N THR A 324 -3.02 -42.20 48.49
CA THR A 324 -2.59 -40.91 47.94
C THR A 324 -2.44 -40.95 46.42
N LEU A 325 -1.97 -42.08 45.85
CA LEU A 325 -1.96 -42.32 44.41
C LEU A 325 -3.38 -42.36 43.80
N MET A 326 -4.34 -42.97 44.49
CA MET A 326 -5.75 -42.99 44.05
C MET A 326 -6.37 -41.60 44.08
N LYS A 327 -6.15 -40.83 45.16
CA LYS A 327 -6.64 -39.46 45.27
C LYS A 327 -6.07 -38.57 44.15
N TYR A 328 -4.77 -38.71 43.87
CA TYR A 328 -4.12 -38.00 42.78
C TYR A 328 -4.70 -38.37 41.40
N ASN A 329 -4.91 -39.67 41.13
CA ASN A 329 -5.52 -40.12 39.88
C ASN A 329 -6.94 -39.55 39.69
N ASP A 330 -7.75 -39.55 40.75
CA ASP A 330 -9.09 -38.99 40.72
C ASP A 330 -9.09 -37.47 40.51
N ASP A 331 -8.13 -36.74 41.10
CA ASP A 331 -7.95 -35.30 40.89
C ASP A 331 -7.44 -34.98 39.46
N THR A 332 -6.70 -35.88 38.80
CA THR A 332 -6.20 -35.71 37.42
C THR A 332 -7.09 -36.26 36.30
N LYS A 333 -8.15 -37.02 36.62
CA LYS A 333 -9.09 -37.61 35.63
C LYS A 333 -9.85 -36.58 34.80
N ALA A 334 -9.88 -35.32 35.21
CA ALA A 334 -10.54 -34.25 34.47
C ALA A 334 -9.77 -33.80 33.20
N GLN A 335 -8.52 -34.23 32.99
CA GLN A 335 -7.61 -33.68 31.96
C GLN A 335 -7.31 -34.58 30.76
N GLU A 336 -8.02 -35.70 30.56
CA GLU A 336 -7.93 -36.53 29.34
C GLU A 336 -6.51 -37.03 28.97
N ILE A 337 -5.58 -37.13 29.93
CA ILE A 337 -4.26 -37.71 29.68
C ILE A 337 -4.37 -39.23 29.76
N ALA A 338 -4.21 -39.89 28.62
CA ALA A 338 -4.21 -41.34 28.46
C ALA A 338 -3.08 -42.01 29.30
N MET A 339 -3.34 -42.28 30.58
CA MET A 339 -2.37 -42.94 31.47
C MET A 339 -2.98 -44.03 32.36
N ASP A 340 -4.19 -44.47 32.00
CA ASP A 340 -5.03 -45.38 32.81
C ASP A 340 -4.48 -46.82 32.89
N LYS A 341 -3.59 -47.21 31.97
CA LYS A 341 -3.09 -48.59 31.87
C LYS A 341 -1.92 -48.87 32.83
N ASP A 342 -1.04 -47.89 33.02
CA ASP A 342 0.19 -48.05 33.81
C ASP A 342 -0.08 -47.89 35.32
N ILE A 343 -1.01 -47.00 35.71
CA ILE A 343 -1.48 -46.84 37.10
C ILE A 343 -2.05 -48.16 37.65
N ASN A 344 -2.87 -48.84 36.85
CA ASN A 344 -3.50 -50.11 37.21
C ASN A 344 -2.51 -51.28 37.32
N ALA A 345 -1.40 -51.23 36.56
CA ALA A 345 -0.32 -52.21 36.67
C ALA A 345 0.51 -52.01 37.95
N ILE A 346 0.79 -50.75 38.31
CA ILE A 346 1.50 -50.38 39.55
C ILE A 346 0.68 -50.74 40.79
N LEU A 347 -0.64 -50.53 40.78
CA LEU A 347 -1.53 -50.90 41.90
C LEU A 347 -1.53 -52.41 42.23
N LYS A 348 -1.15 -53.27 41.27
CA LYS A 348 -1.13 -54.73 41.43
C LYS A 348 0.19 -55.30 41.94
N SER A 349 1.29 -54.55 41.90
CA SER A 349 2.58 -55.05 42.39
C SER A 349 2.79 -54.71 43.87
N THR A 350 3.20 -55.69 44.67
CA THR A 350 3.39 -55.56 46.14
C THR A 350 4.85 -55.80 46.57
N ASN A 351 5.77 -55.90 45.62
CA ASN A 351 7.18 -56.26 45.82
C ASN A 351 8.12 -55.05 45.73
N PRO A 352 9.41 -55.14 46.11
CA PRO A 352 10.38 -54.05 46.01
C PRO A 352 10.53 -53.40 44.61
N GLU A 353 10.16 -54.09 43.52
CA GLU A 353 10.00 -53.51 42.18
C GLU A 353 8.96 -52.37 42.14
N PHE A 354 7.92 -52.42 42.97
CA PHE A 354 6.87 -51.40 43.08
C PHE A 354 7.46 -50.01 43.39
N ALA A 355 8.47 -49.93 44.25
CA ALA A 355 9.08 -48.65 44.62
C ALA A 355 9.87 -48.03 43.45
N GLU A 356 10.44 -48.86 42.57
CA GLU A 356 11.21 -48.42 41.40
C GLU A 356 10.29 -48.08 40.22
N GLU A 357 9.22 -48.85 40.03
CA GLU A 357 8.14 -48.58 39.06
C GLU A 357 7.38 -47.29 39.42
N ALA A 358 7.04 -47.10 40.70
CA ALA A 358 6.39 -45.88 41.20
C ALA A 358 7.30 -44.64 41.06
N ALA A 359 8.60 -44.78 41.29
CA ALA A 359 9.56 -43.69 41.08
C ALA A 359 9.68 -43.30 39.60
N ARG A 360 9.73 -44.27 38.68
CA ARG A 360 9.70 -44.00 37.22
C ARG A 360 8.41 -43.31 36.80
N PHE A 361 7.27 -43.77 37.30
CA PHE A 361 5.97 -43.22 36.98
C PHE A 361 5.86 -41.75 37.41
N LEU A 362 6.28 -41.44 38.64
CA LEU A 362 6.37 -40.05 39.12
C LEU A 362 7.29 -39.20 38.23
N GLN A 363 8.38 -39.77 37.71
CA GLN A 363 9.32 -39.06 36.84
C GLN A 363 8.74 -38.78 35.44
N MET A 364 8.00 -39.72 34.85
CA MET A 364 7.27 -39.55 33.59
C MET A 364 6.14 -38.51 33.71
N LEU A 365 5.42 -38.53 34.83
CA LEU A 365 4.35 -37.58 35.14
C LEU A 365 4.82 -36.12 35.19
N ILE A 366 5.98 -35.90 35.85
CA ILE A 366 6.62 -34.59 35.94
C ILE A 366 6.98 -34.06 34.55
N ILE A 367 7.42 -34.92 33.61
CA ILE A 367 7.85 -34.48 32.27
C ILE A 367 6.65 -34.15 31.37
N SER A 368 5.58 -34.95 31.43
CA SER A 368 4.38 -34.76 30.58
C SER A 368 3.60 -33.50 30.93
N ASN A 369 3.39 -33.22 32.22
CA ASN A 369 2.48 -32.14 32.67
C ASN A 369 3.17 -30.78 32.83
N ILE A 370 4.51 -30.72 32.79
CA ILE A 370 5.27 -29.47 32.99
C ILE A 370 5.69 -28.80 31.66
N LEU A 371 5.64 -29.52 30.54
CA LEU A 371 6.31 -29.10 29.29
C LEU A 371 5.42 -29.03 28.05
N ASP A 372 4.11 -29.35 28.14
CA ASP A 372 3.25 -29.17 26.97
C ASP A 372 2.88 -27.70 26.76
N ILE A 373 3.74 -27.01 26.02
CA ILE A 373 3.60 -25.60 25.63
C ILE A 373 3.11 -25.45 24.18
N THR A 374 2.53 -26.51 23.60
CA THR A 374 2.21 -26.56 22.16
C THR A 374 1.15 -25.53 21.79
N ARG A 375 0.15 -25.32 22.65
CA ARG A 375 -0.95 -24.37 22.44
C ARG A 375 -0.45 -22.92 22.51
N GLU A 376 0.43 -22.63 23.47
CA GLU A 376 1.09 -21.34 23.69
C GLU A 376 2.02 -20.99 22.52
N ILE A 377 2.83 -21.94 22.04
CA ILE A 377 3.64 -21.77 20.83
C ILE A 377 2.74 -21.46 19.62
N GLY A 378 1.57 -22.11 19.53
CA GLY A 378 0.56 -21.83 18.51
C GLY A 378 0.04 -20.39 18.58
N LEU A 379 -0.35 -19.93 19.77
CA LEU A 379 -0.80 -18.55 19.98
C LEU A 379 0.28 -17.51 19.68
N LEU A 380 1.50 -17.70 20.21
CA LEU A 380 2.63 -16.80 19.95
C LEU A 380 2.91 -16.68 18.46
N ARG A 381 2.73 -17.76 17.69
CA ARG A 381 2.84 -17.73 16.23
C ARG A 381 1.73 -16.89 15.60
N LYS A 382 0.47 -17.07 15.99
CA LYS A 382 -0.66 -16.26 15.50
C LYS A 382 -0.50 -14.77 15.84
N ILE A 383 -0.12 -14.45 17.09
CA ILE A 383 0.14 -13.07 17.56
C ILE A 383 1.22 -12.43 16.69
N LYS A 384 2.36 -13.11 16.54
CA LYS A 384 3.48 -12.60 15.74
C LYS A 384 3.09 -12.38 14.28
N ASP A 385 2.31 -13.29 13.71
CA ASP A 385 1.83 -13.20 12.34
C ASP A 385 0.92 -11.97 12.11
N ILE A 386 -0.08 -11.76 12.99
CA ILE A 386 -0.91 -10.55 12.94
C ILE A 386 -0.07 -9.29 13.16
N GLN A 387 0.90 -9.33 14.09
CA GLN A 387 1.78 -8.19 14.34
C GLN A 387 2.64 -7.85 13.11
N ASP A 388 3.15 -8.86 12.40
CA ASP A 388 3.89 -8.68 11.14
C ASP A 388 2.97 -8.06 10.07
N GLU A 389 1.75 -8.59 9.89
CA GLU A 389 0.75 -8.04 8.96
C GLU A 389 0.39 -6.58 9.29
N LEU A 390 0.11 -6.26 10.55
CA LEU A 390 -0.21 -4.90 10.99
C LEU A 390 0.98 -3.95 10.85
N SER A 391 2.21 -4.43 11.05
CA SER A 391 3.44 -3.68 10.81
C SER A 391 3.55 -3.29 9.33
N ILE A 392 3.25 -4.21 8.41
CA ILE A 392 3.18 -3.90 6.96
C ILE A 392 2.13 -2.83 6.70
N ILE A 393 0.92 -3.00 7.23
CA ILE A 393 -0.18 -2.06 7.04
C ILE A 393 0.20 -0.66 7.54
N SER A 394 0.77 -0.58 8.73
CA SER A 394 1.26 0.66 9.33
C SER A 394 2.39 1.28 8.50
N MET A 395 3.37 0.49 8.07
CA MET A 395 4.49 0.96 7.24
C MET A 395 3.99 1.52 5.90
N LEU A 396 3.04 0.85 5.25
CA LEU A 396 2.47 1.29 3.98
C LEU A 396 1.66 2.57 4.14
N ASN A 397 0.81 2.65 5.17
CA ASN A 397 0.05 3.87 5.46
C ASN A 397 0.97 5.04 5.83
N PHE A 398 2.02 4.80 6.61
CA PHE A 398 3.00 5.82 6.95
C PHE A 398 3.79 6.30 5.73
N LEU A 399 4.14 5.39 4.81
CA LEU A 399 4.77 5.75 3.54
C LEU A 399 3.84 6.60 2.68
N VAL A 400 2.55 6.27 2.61
CA VAL A 400 1.54 7.10 1.94
C VAL A 400 1.46 8.47 2.60
N ASP A 401 1.32 8.55 3.92
CA ASP A 401 1.19 9.81 4.66
C ASP A 401 2.42 10.71 4.53
N LEU A 402 3.62 10.15 4.63
CA LEU A 402 4.86 10.90 4.41
C LEU A 402 4.92 11.45 2.99
N LYS A 403 4.44 10.70 2.00
CA LYS A 403 4.45 11.12 0.59
C LYS A 403 3.35 12.11 0.27
N GLN A 404 2.17 11.96 0.85
CA GLN A 404 1.08 12.92 0.74
C GLN A 404 1.46 14.24 1.40
N LYS A 405 2.14 14.21 2.56
CA LYS A 405 2.71 15.41 3.20
C LYS A 405 3.78 16.07 2.33
N GLN A 406 4.65 15.30 1.67
CA GLN A 406 5.62 15.85 0.70
C GLN A 406 4.93 16.49 -0.52
N SER A 407 3.86 15.87 -1.05
CA SER A 407 3.06 16.44 -2.14
C SER A 407 2.40 17.75 -1.73
N ASN A 408 1.78 17.80 -0.55
CA ASN A 408 1.16 19.03 -0.04
C ASN A 408 2.20 20.16 0.15
N VAL A 409 3.44 19.83 0.54
CA VAL A 409 4.53 20.81 0.61
C VAL A 409 4.95 21.30 -0.79
N MET A 410 4.93 20.42 -1.79
CA MET A 410 5.15 20.80 -3.19
C MET A 410 4.02 21.66 -3.75
N ASP A 411 2.76 21.36 -3.45
CA ASP A 411 1.59 22.14 -3.86
C ASP A 411 1.57 23.52 -3.18
N ALA A 412 1.93 23.59 -1.90
CA ALA A 412 2.12 24.86 -1.20
C ALA A 412 3.23 25.71 -1.84
N ARG A 413 4.28 25.06 -2.35
CA ARG A 413 5.33 25.74 -3.09
C ARG A 413 4.85 26.23 -4.46
N ALA A 414 4.12 25.41 -5.22
CA ALA A 414 3.51 25.80 -6.50
C ALA A 414 2.52 26.97 -6.33
N THR A 415 1.72 26.94 -5.27
CA THR A 415 0.76 28.02 -4.93
C THR A 415 1.49 29.34 -4.60
N ARG A 416 2.60 29.28 -3.86
CA ARG A 416 3.43 30.48 -3.58
C ARG A 416 4.01 31.08 -4.84
N ILE A 417 4.46 30.25 -5.76
CA ILE A 417 5.02 30.67 -7.04
C ILE A 417 3.92 31.34 -7.90
N GLN A 418 2.72 30.77 -7.94
CA GLN A 418 1.57 31.37 -8.64
C GLN A 418 1.15 32.73 -8.06
N ALA A 419 1.20 32.89 -6.73
CA ALA A 419 0.92 34.16 -6.07
C ALA A 419 1.96 35.23 -6.46
N GLN A 420 3.24 34.87 -6.55
CA GLN A 420 4.31 35.77 -7.00
C GLN A 420 4.18 36.14 -8.48
N ALA A 421 3.76 35.20 -9.33
CA ALA A 421 3.50 35.46 -10.74
C ALA A 421 2.31 36.42 -10.93
N SER A 422 1.25 36.24 -10.14
CA SER A 422 0.09 37.14 -10.16
C SER A 422 0.47 38.56 -9.73
N TYR A 423 1.31 38.69 -8.70
CA TYR A 423 1.85 39.98 -8.27
C TYR A 423 2.64 40.70 -9.38
N LYS A 424 3.48 39.99 -10.13
CA LYS A 424 4.21 40.55 -11.28
C LYS A 424 3.28 40.95 -12.42
N MET A 425 2.24 40.17 -12.68
CA MET A 425 1.23 40.48 -13.70
C MET A 425 0.44 41.75 -13.34
N THR A 426 0.10 41.95 -12.06
CA THR A 426 -0.51 43.20 -11.57
C THR A 426 0.38 44.41 -11.83
N LEU A 427 1.69 44.31 -11.54
CA LEU A 427 2.64 45.40 -11.80
C LEU A 427 2.79 45.73 -13.30
N GLN A 428 2.72 44.72 -14.18
CA GLN A 428 2.72 44.96 -15.63
C GLN A 428 1.38 45.55 -16.11
N SER A 429 0.26 45.13 -15.52
CA SER A 429 -1.07 45.71 -15.78
C SER A 429 -1.14 47.18 -15.39
N GLU A 430 -0.51 47.59 -14.27
CA GLU A 430 -0.37 49.00 -13.90
C GLU A 430 0.40 49.81 -14.96
N LYS A 431 1.48 49.24 -15.53
CA LYS A 431 2.23 49.88 -16.61
C LYS A 431 1.41 49.99 -17.89
N GLN A 432 0.63 48.97 -18.24
CA GLN A 432 -0.28 49.01 -19.39
C GLN A 432 -1.42 50.02 -19.19
N GLY A 433 -1.93 50.17 -17.96
CA GLY A 433 -2.91 51.20 -17.63
C GLY A 433 -2.42 52.62 -17.91
N LYS A 434 -1.13 52.91 -17.72
CA LYS A 434 -0.52 54.21 -18.09
C LYS A 434 -0.49 54.44 -19.60
N VAL A 435 -0.24 53.39 -20.39
CA VAL A 435 -0.25 53.48 -21.86
C VAL A 435 -1.66 53.79 -22.36
N LEU A 436 -2.69 53.16 -21.78
CA LEU A 436 -4.08 53.46 -22.09
C LEU A 436 -4.41 54.92 -21.76
N LEU A 437 -3.97 55.43 -20.62
CA LEU A 437 -4.21 56.82 -20.21
C LEU A 437 -3.59 57.83 -21.19
N ILE A 438 -2.34 57.60 -21.61
CA ILE A 438 -1.66 58.44 -22.61
C ILE A 438 -2.40 58.38 -23.96
N PHE A 439 -2.82 57.18 -24.38
CA PHE A 439 -3.60 56.99 -25.61
C PHE A 439 -4.96 57.69 -25.55
N THR A 440 -5.65 57.66 -24.41
CA THR A 440 -6.92 58.35 -24.20
C THR A 440 -6.74 59.87 -24.27
N VAL A 441 -5.71 60.43 -23.62
CA VAL A 441 -5.41 61.87 -23.69
C VAL A 441 -5.11 62.30 -25.13
N THR A 442 -4.30 61.51 -25.84
CA THR A 442 -3.98 61.77 -27.25
C THR A 442 -5.25 61.72 -28.10
N THR A 443 -6.13 60.76 -27.87
CA THR A 443 -7.37 60.63 -28.63
C THR A 443 -8.34 61.79 -28.35
N ILE A 444 -8.46 62.25 -27.09
CA ILE A 444 -9.30 63.40 -26.72
C ILE A 444 -8.83 64.67 -27.42
N VAL A 445 -7.51 64.90 -27.56
CA VAL A 445 -6.98 66.10 -28.21
C VAL A 445 -7.04 65.99 -29.74
N PHE A 446 -6.62 64.86 -30.30
CA PHE A 446 -6.41 64.74 -31.75
C PHE A 446 -7.66 64.30 -32.54
N LEU A 447 -8.63 63.64 -31.90
CA LEU A 447 -9.87 63.22 -32.59
C LEU A 447 -10.75 64.41 -33.00
N PRO A 448 -11.03 65.40 -32.11
CA PRO A 448 -11.77 66.61 -32.51
C PRO A 448 -10.99 67.42 -33.54
N LEU A 449 -9.65 67.48 -33.41
CA LEU A 449 -8.79 68.18 -34.36
C LEU A 449 -8.87 67.56 -35.77
N SER A 450 -8.84 66.23 -35.86
CA SER A 450 -9.00 65.50 -37.12
C SER A 450 -10.40 65.69 -37.71
N PHE A 451 -11.43 65.76 -36.87
CA PHE A 451 -12.80 66.03 -37.31
C PHE A 451 -12.92 67.46 -37.86
N MET A 452 -12.37 68.46 -37.17
CA MET A 452 -12.40 69.86 -37.62
C MET A 452 -11.64 70.05 -38.93
N ALA A 453 -10.48 69.40 -39.10
CA ALA A 453 -9.76 69.41 -40.36
C ALA A 453 -10.60 68.82 -41.52
N ALA A 454 -11.32 67.73 -41.27
CA ALA A 454 -12.25 67.15 -42.24
C ALA A 454 -13.47 68.05 -42.50
N PHE A 455 -14.02 68.70 -41.47
CA PHE A 455 -15.16 69.62 -41.58
C PHE A 455 -14.82 70.85 -42.43
N PHE A 456 -13.66 71.48 -42.22
CA PHE A 456 -13.20 72.60 -43.04
C PHE A 456 -12.79 72.19 -44.47
N ALA A 457 -12.51 70.91 -44.71
CA ALA A 457 -12.27 70.39 -46.06
C ALA A 457 -13.56 70.23 -46.89
N ILE A 458 -14.74 70.23 -46.25
CA ILE A 458 -16.04 70.18 -46.94
C ILE A 458 -16.35 71.56 -47.53
N ASN A 459 -16.74 71.57 -48.79
CA ASN A 459 -17.02 72.79 -49.54
C ASN A 459 -18.44 73.33 -49.21
N ILE A 460 -18.62 73.91 -48.02
CA ILE A 460 -19.89 74.55 -47.60
C ILE A 460 -19.90 76.03 -48.02
N THR A 461 -21.05 76.52 -48.50
CA THR A 461 -21.24 77.88 -49.04
C THR A 461 -21.31 78.97 -47.96
N GLU A 462 -21.59 78.60 -46.71
CA GLU A 462 -21.75 79.52 -45.57
C GLU A 462 -20.41 79.90 -44.90
N PHE A 463 -19.30 79.25 -45.25
CA PHE A 463 -17.98 79.59 -44.71
C PHE A 463 -17.44 80.90 -45.29
N GLN A 464 -16.92 81.78 -44.42
CA GLN A 464 -16.28 83.03 -44.83
C GLN A 464 -14.95 82.73 -45.55
N ARG A 465 -14.92 82.96 -46.87
CA ARG A 465 -13.73 82.78 -47.71
C ARG A 465 -13.21 84.11 -48.20
N ASP A 466 -11.90 84.22 -48.28
CA ASP A 466 -11.24 85.39 -48.86
C ASP A 466 -11.44 85.43 -50.38
N ALA A 467 -11.13 86.56 -51.01
CA ALA A 467 -11.30 86.78 -52.46
C ALA A 467 -10.58 85.76 -53.37
N GLY A 468 -9.63 84.99 -52.82
CA GLY A 468 -8.94 83.87 -53.50
C GLY A 468 -9.57 82.48 -53.32
N GLY A 469 -10.73 82.37 -52.66
CA GLY A 469 -11.45 81.11 -52.45
C GLY A 469 -10.89 80.22 -51.32
N THR A 470 -9.90 80.71 -50.57
CA THR A 470 -9.30 80.03 -49.41
C THR A 470 -9.95 80.48 -48.10
N LEU A 471 -9.98 79.60 -47.10
CA LEU A 471 -10.38 79.95 -45.74
C LEU A 471 -9.26 80.75 -45.07
N GLY A 472 -9.59 81.92 -44.50
CA GLY A 472 -8.62 82.74 -43.78
C GLY A 472 -8.14 82.04 -42.50
N LEU A 473 -6.83 82.06 -42.24
CA LEU A 473 -6.24 81.39 -41.09
C LEU A 473 -6.79 81.90 -39.75
N GLY A 474 -7.13 83.19 -39.67
CA GLY A 474 -7.77 83.80 -38.48
C GLY A 474 -9.15 83.23 -38.20
N TYR A 475 -10.00 83.09 -39.22
CA TYR A 475 -11.35 82.52 -39.09
C TYR A 475 -11.31 81.04 -38.66
N VAL A 476 -10.39 80.25 -39.21
CA VAL A 476 -10.19 78.85 -38.82
C VAL A 476 -9.64 78.75 -37.39
N SER A 477 -8.69 79.61 -37.01
CA SER A 477 -8.11 79.61 -35.67
C SER A 477 -9.11 80.01 -34.59
N ASP A 478 -9.98 80.99 -34.84
CA ASP A 478 -11.00 81.42 -33.87
C ASP A 478 -11.97 80.27 -33.54
N ILE A 479 -12.43 79.54 -34.57
CA ILE A 479 -13.33 78.40 -34.39
C ILE A 479 -12.58 77.21 -33.74
N MET A 480 -11.33 76.95 -34.10
CA MET A 480 -10.56 75.85 -33.51
C MET A 480 -10.23 76.08 -32.03
N CYS A 481 -10.00 77.33 -31.62
CA CYS A 481 -9.74 77.70 -30.21
C CYS A 481 -10.98 77.65 -29.32
N GLU A 482 -12.19 77.68 -29.88
CA GLU A 482 -13.44 77.56 -29.12
C GLU A 482 -13.77 76.09 -28.73
N PHE A 483 -13.15 75.11 -29.38
CA PHE A 483 -13.46 73.67 -29.25
C PHE A 483 -12.33 72.80 -28.66
N LEU A 484 -11.17 73.38 -28.35
CA LEU A 484 -10.05 72.77 -27.63
C LEU A 484 -10.06 73.21 -26.16
#